data_AF-A0ABD1A187-F1
#
_entry.id   AF-A0ABD1A187-F1
#
_cell.length_a   1.000
_cell.length_b   1.000
_cell.length_c   1.000
_cell.angle_alpha   90.00
_cell.angle_beta   90.00
_cell.angle_gamma   90.00
#
_symmetry.space_group_name_H-M   'P 1'
#
loop_
_entity.id
_entity.type
_entity.pdbx_description
1 polymer ?
#
loop_
_entity_poly.entity_id
_entity_poly.type
_entity_poly.pdbx_seq_one_letter_code
_entity_poly.pdbx_strand_id
1 'polypeptide(L)' 'MGKSFRQSVLLFTVTAFLFSFFPVSISIPFIIFHGIGDKCSGGVNNFTQRLSNLSGSPGFCLEIGNGEADSWLMPLR' A
#
# COMPACT_ATOMS: atom_id res chain seq x y z
N MET A 1 -36.54 20.11 -26.17
CA MET A 1 -35.27 19.57 -25.62
C MET A 1 -34.72 20.60 -24.63
N GLY A 2 -34.89 20.45 -23.30
CA GLY A 2 -34.42 21.55 -22.42
C GLY A 2 -34.51 21.40 -20.90
N LYS A 3 -35.55 20.76 -20.35
CA LYS A 3 -35.67 20.59 -18.88
C LYS A 3 -35.30 19.19 -18.42
N SER A 4 -35.87 18.15 -19.04
CA SER A 4 -35.53 16.74 -18.75
C SER A 4 -34.05 16.43 -19.03
N PHE A 5 -33.51 16.87 -20.17
CA PHE A 5 -32.09 16.70 -20.49
C PHE A 5 -31.17 17.39 -19.47
N ARG A 6 -31.49 18.63 -19.08
CA ARG A 6 -30.74 19.38 -18.06
C ARG A 6 -30.80 18.68 -16.69
N GLN A 7 -31.95 18.12 -16.32
CA GLN A 7 -32.12 17.39 -15.07
C GLN A 7 -31.35 16.07 -15.05
N SER A 8 -31.33 15.32 -16.15
CA SER A 8 -30.51 14.11 -16.28
C SER A 8 -29.02 14.40 -16.17
N VAL A 9 -28.54 15.48 -16.81
CA VAL A 9 -27.13 15.90 -16.69
C VAL A 9 -26.79 16.28 -15.25
N LEU A 10 -27.67 17.02 -14.58
CA LEU A 10 -27.47 17.44 -13.19
C LEU A 10 -27.40 16.23 -12.24
N LEU A 11 -28.31 15.25 -12.40
CA LEU A 11 -28.28 14.00 -11.65
C LEU A 11 -26.99 13.21 -11.89
N PHE A 12 -26.53 13.11 -13.13
CA PHE A 12 -25.29 12.41 -13.46
C PHE A 12 -24.07 13.10 -12.82
N THR A 13 -23.99 14.43 -12.92
CA THR A 13 -22.89 15.19 -12.31
C THR A 13 -22.84 15.06 -10.79
N VAL A 14 -24.00 15.10 -10.12
CA VAL A 14 -24.09 14.90 -8.67
C VAL A 14 -23.64 13.49 -8.30
N THR A 15 -24.10 12.48 -9.04
CA THR A 15 -23.75 11.08 -8.78
C THR A 15 -22.24 10.84 -8.98
N ALA A 16 -21.66 11.34 -10.06
CA ALA A 16 -20.22 11.23 -10.32
C ALA A 16 -19.38 11.93 -9.25
N PHE A 17 -19.82 13.11 -8.79
CA PHE A 17 -19.17 13.84 -7.70
C PHE A 17 -19.22 13.05 -6.39
N LEU A 18 -20.37 12.48 -6.02
CA LEU A 18 -20.49 11.62 -4.84
C LEU A 18 -19.59 10.38 -4.91
N PHE A 19 -19.51 9.74 -6.08
CA PHE A 19 -18.63 8.58 -6.29
C PHE A 19 -17.14 8.94 -6.23
N SER A 20 -16.75 10.18 -6.54
CA SER A 20 -15.35 10.60 -6.50
C SER A 20 -14.72 10.60 -5.09
N PHE A 21 -15.55 10.59 -4.04
CA PHE A 21 -15.08 10.50 -2.65
C PHE A 21 -14.95 9.07 -2.14
N PHE A 22 -15.44 8.07 -2.89
CA PHE A 22 -15.28 6.68 -2.49
C PHE A 22 -13.88 6.18 -2.85
N PRO A 23 -13.11 5.65 -1.89
CA PRO A 23 -11.81 5.08 -2.19
C PRO A 23 -11.98 3.87 -3.10
N VAL A 24 -11.41 3.93 -4.31
CA VAL A 24 -11.42 2.82 -5.28
C VAL A 24 -10.46 1.70 -4.89
N SER A 25 -9.50 2.01 -4.02
CA SER A 25 -8.55 1.06 -3.46
C SER A 25 -8.22 1.42 -2.02
N ILE A 26 -7.88 0.40 -1.24
CA ILE A 26 -7.35 0.55 0.11
C ILE A 26 -5.99 -0.14 0.18
N SER A 27 -5.07 0.42 0.94
CA SER A 27 -3.82 -0.26 1.27
C SER A 27 -4.05 -1.24 2.42
N ILE A 28 -3.41 -2.40 2.36
CA ILE A 28 -3.49 -3.45 3.38
C ILE A 28 -2.13 -3.61 4.07
N PRO A 29 -2.07 -4.16 5.29
CA PRO A 29 -0.80 -4.41 5.97
C PRO A 29 0.13 -5.28 5.10
N PHE A 30 1.43 -5.04 5.17
CA PHE A 30 2.41 -5.73 4.33
C PHE A 30 3.67 -6.14 5.10
N ILE A 31 4.35 -7.15 4.56
CA ILE A 31 5.64 -7.64 5.06
C ILE A 31 6.68 -7.46 3.96
N ILE A 32 7.87 -6.98 4.32
CA ILE A 32 9.04 -6.88 3.44
C ILE A 32 10.07 -7.91 3.88
N PHE A 33 10.60 -8.62 2.88
CA PHE A 33 11.83 -9.40 3.02
C PHE A 33 13.00 -8.61 2.46
N HIS A 34 14.08 -8.56 3.22
CA HIS A 34 15.33 -7.96 2.76
C HIS A 34 16.01 -8.86 1.70
N GLY A 35 16.93 -8.27 0.94
CA GLY A 35 17.71 -9.02 -0.05
C GLY A 35 18.83 -9.86 0.56
N ILE A 36 19.49 -10.66 -0.28
CA ILE A 36 20.72 -11.40 0.07
C ILE A 36 21.80 -10.41 0.50
N GLY A 37 22.46 -10.67 1.63
CA GLY A 37 23.50 -9.80 2.18
C GLY A 37 22.98 -8.52 2.84
N ASP A 38 21.69 -8.47 3.19
CA ASP A 38 21.08 -7.36 3.92
C ASP A 38 20.36 -7.88 5.17
N LYS A 39 19.80 -6.98 5.99
CA LYS A 39 19.06 -7.30 7.21
C LYS A 39 18.03 -6.22 7.51
N CYS A 40 17.01 -6.55 8.29
CA CYS A 40 15.95 -5.62 8.65
C CYS A 40 16.46 -4.40 9.42
N SER A 41 17.46 -4.55 10.29
CA SER A 41 18.04 -3.44 11.06
C SER A 41 18.86 -2.42 10.22
N GLY A 42 18.99 -2.64 8.91
CA GLY A 42 19.69 -1.76 7.96
C GLY A 42 18.77 -0.83 7.16
N GLY A 43 19.12 -0.62 5.89
CA GLY A 43 18.39 0.29 4.98
C GLY A 43 16.94 -0.13 4.73
N VAL A 44 16.63 -1.42 4.89
CA VAL A 44 15.29 -1.98 4.70
C VAL A 44 14.28 -1.45 5.72
N ASN A 45 14.70 -1.15 6.96
CA ASN A 45 13.82 -0.51 7.94
C ASN A 45 13.36 0.88 7.46
N ASN A 46 14.29 1.70 6.96
CA ASN A 46 13.96 3.03 6.43
C ASN A 46 13.03 2.94 5.22
N PHE A 47 13.27 1.97 4.33
CA PHE A 47 12.38 1.70 3.21
C PHE A 47 10.98 1.27 3.67
N THR A 48 10.89 0.37 4.65
CA THR A 48 9.63 -0.11 5.24
C THR A 48 8.82 1.02 5.86
N GLN A 49 9.47 1.89 6.65
CA GLN A 49 8.82 3.07 7.23
C GLN A 49 8.33 4.03 6.14
N ARG A 50 9.15 4.28 5.11
CA ARG A 50 8.74 5.16 4.01
C ARG A 50 7.54 4.60 3.25
N LEU A 51 7.51 3.30 2.99
CA LEU A 51 6.38 2.66 2.33
C LEU A 51 5.13 2.66 3.20
N SER A 52 5.28 2.48 4.51
CA SER A 52 4.17 2.57 5.48
C SER A 52 3.55 3.97 5.48
N ASN A 53 4.40 5.00 5.49
CA ASN A 53 3.94 6.39 5.46
C ASN A 53 3.25 6.75 4.13
N LEU A 54 3.78 6.28 2.99
CA LEU A 54 3.20 6.57 1.68
C LEU A 54 1.88 5.82 1.44
N SER A 55 1.77 4.58 1.92
CA SER A 55 0.56 3.76 1.78
C SER A 55 -0.50 4.05 2.85
N GLY A 56 -0.12 4.67 3.97
CA GLY A 56 -0.98 4.80 5.14
C GLY A 56 -1.31 3.45 5.80
N SER A 57 -0.54 2.40 5.51
CA SER A 57 -0.77 1.04 5.98
C SER A 57 0.42 0.50 6.80
N PRO A 58 0.19 -0.32 7.84
CA PRO A 58 1.27 -0.92 8.62
C PRO A 58 2.20 -1.80 7.76
N GLY A 59 3.50 -1.50 7.80
CA GLY A 59 4.54 -2.30 7.16
C GLY A 59 5.52 -2.87 8.18
N PHE A 60 5.94 -4.12 7.97
CA PHE A 60 6.90 -4.81 8.83
C PHE A 60 8.03 -5.42 8.01
N CYS A 61 9.26 -5.32 8.50
CA CYS A 61 10.36 -6.12 7.97
C CYS A 61 10.44 -7.43 8.77
N LEU A 62 10.35 -8.57 8.09
CA LEU A 62 10.48 -9.88 8.71
C LEU A 62 11.92 -10.38 8.54
N GLU A 63 12.64 -10.44 9.65
CA GLU A 63 14.02 -10.93 9.69
C GLU A 63 14.01 -12.47 9.71
N ILE A 64 14.80 -13.09 8.82
CA ILE A 64 14.94 -14.54 8.74
C ILE A 64 16.36 -14.90 9.18
N GLY A 65 16.48 -15.79 10.16
CA GLY A 65 17.79 -16.15 10.72
C GLY A 65 18.48 -14.94 11.35
N ASN A 66 19.73 -14.73 10.97
CA ASN A 66 20.62 -13.65 11.40
C ASN A 66 20.86 -12.63 10.27
N GLY A 67 19.89 -12.47 9.36
CA GLY A 67 19.92 -11.48 8.29
C GLY A 67 21.06 -11.69 7.32
N GLU A 68 21.93 -10.70 7.20
CA GLU A 68 23.04 -10.66 6.24
C GLU A 68 23.95 -11.90 6.29
N ALA A 69 24.02 -12.59 7.43
CA ALA A 69 24.91 -13.73 7.60
C ALA A 69 24.38 -15.06 7.02
N ASP A 70 23.07 -15.35 7.17
CA ASP A 70 22.54 -16.69 6.90
C ASP A 70 21.08 -16.74 6.41
N SER A 71 20.40 -15.60 6.27
CA SER A 71 18.98 -15.52 5.88
C SER A 71 18.61 -16.33 4.63
N TRP A 72 19.48 -16.37 3.61
CA TRP A 72 19.23 -17.10 2.36
C TRP A 72 19.34 -18.63 2.46
N LEU A 73 19.85 -19.16 3.58
CA LEU A 73 19.90 -20.60 3.88
C LEU A 73 18.83 -21.03 4.86
N MET A 74 18.04 -20.08 5.37
CA MET A 74 17.05 -20.32 6.41
C MET A 74 15.65 -20.40 5.79
N PRO A 75 14.80 -21.35 6.24
CA PRO A 75 13.44 -21.44 5.74
C PRO A 75 12.58 -20.28 6.25
N LEU A 76 11.61 -19.87 5.44
CA LEU A 76 10.44 -19.14 5.90
C LEU A 76 9.64 -20.09 6.81
N ARG A 77 9.62 -19.81 8.11
CA ARG A 77 8.85 -20.58 9.11
C ARG A 77 7.60 -19.83 9.54
#